data_AF-A0A2V8M7R1-F1
#
_entry.id   AF-A0A2V8M7R1-F1
#
_cell.length_a   1.000
_cell.length_b   1.000
_cell.length_c   1.000
_cell.angle_alpha   90.00
_cell.angle_beta   90.00
_cell.angle_gamma   90.00
#
_symmetry.space_group_name_H-M   'P 1'
#
loop_
_entity.id
_entity.type
_entity.pdbx_description
1 polymer ?
#
loop_
_entity_poly.entity_id
_entity_poly.type
_entity_poly.pdbx_seq_one_letter_code
_entity_poly.pdbx_strand_id
1 'polypeptide(L)'
;MNWLISSRFATVFLVALSVSMGFAQQIADPNFDAKVAKPAYTKSGPKVLFDEAHNNFHTATGRYRPFADLITNDGYQVTPNT
;
A
#
# COMPACT_ATOMS: atom_id res chain seq x y z
N MET A 1 -36.55 27.39 22.22
CA MET A 1 -35.40 28.07 21.56
C MET A 1 -34.08 27.32 21.76
N ASN A 2 -33.74 26.93 23.00
CA ASN A 2 -32.42 26.37 23.34
C ASN A 2 -32.09 25.01 22.69
N TRP A 3 -33.10 24.18 22.43
CA TRP A 3 -32.92 22.85 21.81
C TRP A 3 -32.48 22.93 20.33
N LEU A 4 -32.95 23.94 19.59
CA LEU A 4 -32.56 24.19 18.19
C LEU A 4 -31.13 24.76 18.07
N ILE A 5 -30.64 25.40 19.12
CA ILE A 5 -29.28 25.94 19.17
C ILE A 5 -28.29 24.80 19.48
N SER A 6 -28.60 23.94 20.45
CA SER A 6 -27.78 22.76 20.77
C SER A 6 -27.67 21.75 19.63
N SER A 7 -28.75 21.56 18.85
CA SER A 7 -28.72 20.62 17.71
C SER A 7 -27.85 21.13 16.56
N ARG A 8 -27.84 22.44 16.29
CA ARG A 8 -26.96 23.04 15.27
C ARG A 8 -25.48 22.96 15.67
N PHE A 9 -25.15 23.15 16.94
CA PHE A 9 -23.79 22.93 17.42
C PHE A 9 -23.34 21.48 17.28
N ALA A 10 -24.21 20.51 17.60
CA ALA A 10 -23.93 19.10 17.41
C ALA A 10 -23.72 18.73 15.93
N THR A 11 -24.52 19.27 15.01
CA THR A 11 -24.35 19.05 13.56
C THR A 11 -23.03 19.63 13.05
N VAL A 12 -22.70 20.88 13.43
CA VAL A 12 -21.43 21.51 13.04
C VAL A 12 -20.23 20.72 13.58
N PHE A 13 -20.32 20.25 14.83
CA PHE A 13 -19.28 19.43 15.45
C PHE A 13 -19.10 18.06 14.76
N LEU A 14 -20.19 17.38 14.41
CA LEU A 14 -20.15 16.10 13.68
C LEU A 14 -19.59 16.24 12.27
N VAL A 15 -19.93 17.34 11.57
CA VAL A 15 -19.35 17.67 10.25
C VAL A 15 -17.87 18.02 10.37
N ALA A 16 -17.45 18.74 11.42
CA ALA A 16 -16.03 19.01 11.64
C ALA A 16 -15.22 17.73 11.93
N LEU A 17 -15.80 16.77 12.68
CA LEU A 17 -15.19 15.48 12.97
C LEU A 17 -15.04 14.61 11.70
N SER A 18 -16.02 14.59 10.80
CA SER A 18 -15.94 13.78 9.58
C SER A 18 -14.87 14.26 8.59
N VAL A 19 -14.54 15.56 8.61
CA VAL A 19 -13.46 16.13 7.78
C VAL A 19 -12.07 15.86 8.38
N SER A 20 -11.98 15.55 9.67
CA SER A 20 -10.71 15.30 10.38
C SER A 20 -10.20 13.85 10.29
N MET A 21 -10.97 12.92 9.71
CA MET A 21 -10.51 11.57 9.38
C MET A 21 -9.66 11.59 8.09
N GLY A 22 -8.58 12.36 8.12
CA GLY A 22 -7.50 12.19 7.15
C GLY A 22 -6.79 10.88 7.44
N PHE A 23 -7.06 9.84 6.65
CA PHE A 23 -6.28 8.61 6.69
C PHE A 23 -4.82 8.96 6.37
N ALA A 24 -3.93 8.88 7.35
CA ALA A 24 -2.49 8.79 7.09
C ALA A 24 -2.25 7.43 6.41
N GLN A 25 -2.52 7.36 5.10
CA GLN A 25 -2.29 6.15 4.33
C GLN A 25 -0.79 5.99 4.15
N GLN A 26 -0.30 4.80 4.46
CA GLN A 26 1.05 4.42 4.07
C GLN A 26 1.11 4.40 2.54
N ILE A 27 2.01 5.21 1.99
CA ILE A 27 2.33 5.28 0.57
C ILE A 27 3.66 4.56 0.39
N ALA A 28 3.71 3.64 -0.57
CA ALA A 28 4.97 3.00 -0.94
C ALA A 28 5.92 4.04 -1.54
N ASP A 29 7.21 3.95 -1.24
CA ASP A 29 8.23 4.71 -1.96
C ASP A 29 8.65 3.91 -3.20
N PRO A 30 8.13 4.22 -4.41
CA PRO A 30 8.44 3.44 -5.61
C PRO A 30 9.89 3.62 -6.08
N ASN A 31 10.63 4.58 -5.50
CA ASN A 31 12.00 4.93 -5.89
C ASN A 31 13.05 4.43 -4.88
N PHE A 32 12.65 3.61 -3.90
CA PHE A 32 13.56 3.00 -2.95
C PHE A 32 14.66 2.17 -3.66
N ASP A 33 15.93 2.37 -3.27
CA ASP A 33 17.05 1.58 -3.81
C ASP A 33 17.09 0.18 -3.15
N ALA A 34 16.48 -0.80 -3.83
CA ALA A 34 16.36 -2.18 -3.36
C ALA A 34 17.54 -3.10 -3.72
N LYS A 35 18.74 -2.56 -4.01
CA LYS A 35 19.91 -3.38 -4.40
C LYS A 35 20.28 -4.43 -3.34
N VAL A 36 20.61 -5.63 -3.81
CA VAL A 36 21.12 -6.73 -2.99
C VAL A 36 22.54 -7.06 -3.42
N ALA A 37 23.52 -6.82 -2.54
CA ALA A 37 24.94 -6.98 -2.88
C ALA A 37 25.37 -8.44 -3.10
N LYS A 38 24.68 -9.40 -2.46
CA LYS A 38 24.95 -10.83 -2.55
C LYS A 38 23.63 -11.60 -2.68
N PRO A 39 23.06 -11.70 -3.89
CA PRO A 39 21.78 -12.38 -4.10
C PRO A 39 21.82 -13.82 -3.59
N ALA A 40 20.74 -14.26 -2.93
CA ALA A 40 20.56 -15.63 -2.49
C ALA A 40 20.57 -16.61 -3.69
N TYR A 41 20.00 -16.19 -4.83
CA TYR A 41 19.92 -17.00 -6.05
C TYR A 41 20.59 -16.30 -7.23
N THR A 42 21.75 -16.79 -7.65
CA THR A 42 22.48 -16.20 -8.81
C THR A 42 22.05 -16.78 -10.16
N LYS A 43 21.40 -17.96 -10.15
CA LYS A 43 20.87 -18.64 -11.33
C LYS A 43 19.61 -19.44 -10.95
N SER A 44 18.60 -19.42 -11.83
CA SER A 44 17.40 -20.26 -11.71
C SER A 44 16.71 -20.18 -10.35
N GLY A 45 16.52 -18.96 -9.81
CA GLY A 45 15.86 -18.75 -8.53
C GLY A 45 14.37 -19.15 -8.56
N PRO A 46 13.77 -19.35 -7.37
CA PRO A 46 12.39 -19.80 -7.24
C PRO A 46 11.39 -18.76 -7.78
N LYS A 47 10.22 -19.25 -8.19
CA LYS A 47 9.12 -18.40 -8.64
C LYS A 47 8.26 -17.96 -7.47
N VAL A 48 7.89 -16.68 -7.43
CA VAL A 48 6.95 -16.10 -6.47
C VAL A 48 5.79 -15.50 -7.25
N LEU A 49 4.60 -16.06 -7.05
CA LEU A 49 3.39 -15.57 -7.71
C LEU A 49 2.73 -14.50 -6.84
N PHE A 50 2.37 -13.38 -7.46
CA PHE A 50 1.55 -12.33 -6.84
C PHE A 50 0.13 -12.47 -7.36
N ASP A 51 -0.82 -12.53 -6.43
CA ASP A 51 -2.24 -12.56 -6.75
C ASP A 51 -2.78 -11.13 -6.91
N GLU A 52 -2.91 -10.67 -8.15
CA GLU A 52 -3.53 -9.39 -8.53
C GLU A 52 -4.92 -9.57 -9.17
N ALA A 53 -5.28 -10.80 -9.58
CA ALA A 53 -6.55 -11.12 -10.24
C ALA A 53 -7.81 -10.79 -9.42
N HIS A 54 -7.68 -10.57 -8.11
CA HIS A 54 -8.76 -10.12 -7.23
C HIS A 54 -8.90 -8.58 -7.15
N ASN A 55 -8.29 -7.82 -8.07
CA ASN A 55 -8.22 -6.36 -8.03
C ASN A 55 -7.61 -5.85 -6.72
N ASN A 56 -6.59 -6.56 -6.23
CA ASN A 56 -5.89 -6.20 -5.01
C ASN A 56 -5.14 -4.87 -5.20
N PHE A 57 -5.22 -3.99 -4.21
CA PHE A 57 -4.41 -2.76 -4.19
C PHE A 57 -2.93 -3.02 -3.85
N HIS A 58 -2.59 -4.27 -3.51
CA HIS A 58 -1.25 -4.77 -3.23
C HIS A 58 -0.66 -5.46 -4.45
N THR A 59 -0.32 -4.68 -5.47
CA THR A 59 0.29 -5.20 -6.71
C THR A 59 1.82 -5.15 -6.62
N ALA A 60 2.48 -6.07 -7.32
CA ALA A 60 3.94 -6.14 -7.47
C ALA A 60 4.50 -4.88 -8.15
N THR A 61 3.71 -4.21 -8.99
CA THR A 61 4.10 -2.97 -9.67
C THR A 61 3.68 -1.70 -8.92
N GLY A 62 2.79 -1.83 -7.94
CA GLY A 62 2.23 -0.73 -7.15
C GLY A 62 2.72 -0.75 -5.70
N ARG A 63 1.79 -0.93 -4.74
CA ARG A 63 2.09 -0.77 -3.31
C ARG A 63 3.15 -1.75 -2.80
N TYR A 64 3.33 -2.90 -3.43
CA TYR A 64 4.37 -3.87 -3.06
C TYR A 64 5.64 -3.79 -3.91
N ARG A 65 5.77 -2.78 -4.78
CA ARG A 65 6.96 -2.60 -5.62
C ARG A 65 8.29 -2.68 -4.86
N PRO A 66 8.48 -2.02 -3.70
CA PRO A 66 9.76 -2.14 -2.97
C PRO A 66 10.11 -3.57 -2.57
N PHE A 67 9.09 -4.37 -2.20
CA PHE A 67 9.28 -5.77 -1.86
C PHE A 67 9.54 -6.63 -3.10
N ALA A 68 8.79 -6.41 -4.18
CA ALA A 68 9.00 -7.10 -5.45
C ALA A 68 10.42 -6.85 -6.00
N ASP A 69 10.86 -5.58 -6.00
CA ASP A 69 12.20 -5.19 -6.43
C ASP A 69 13.29 -5.82 -5.55
N LEU A 70 13.08 -5.85 -4.21
CA LEU A 70 14.01 -6.51 -3.28
C LEU A 70 14.20 -7.99 -3.60
N ILE A 71 13.12 -8.76 -3.71
CA ILE A 71 13.23 -10.21 -3.95
C ILE A 71 13.69 -10.52 -5.38
N THR A 72 13.33 -9.68 -6.36
CA THR A 72 13.89 -9.80 -7.72
C THR A 72 15.40 -9.58 -7.70
N ASN A 73 15.89 -8.57 -6.98
CA ASN A 73 17.33 -8.32 -6.82
C ASN A 73 18.03 -9.43 -6.03
N ASP A 74 17.31 -10.11 -5.13
CA ASP A 74 17.81 -11.30 -4.41
C ASP A 74 17.80 -12.59 -5.26
N GLY A 75 17.26 -12.52 -6.49
CA GLY A 75 17.33 -13.58 -7.49
C GLY A 75 16.05 -14.38 -7.69
N TYR A 76 14.95 -13.99 -7.07
CA TYR A 76 13.64 -14.61 -7.27
C TYR A 76 13.01 -14.19 -8.62
N GLN A 77 12.18 -15.06 -9.18
CA GLN A 77 11.38 -14.77 -10.37
C GLN A 77 9.96 -14.36 -9.94
N VAL A 78 9.66 -13.06 -9.98
CA VAL A 78 8.33 -12.53 -9.64
C VAL A 78 7.39 -12.64 -10.83
N THR A 79 6.16 -13.12 -10.62
CA THR A 79 5.13 -13.21 -11.67
C THR A 79 3.77 -12.81 -11.10
N PRO A 80 3.19 -11.67 -11.49
CA PRO A 80 1.79 -11.36 -11.17
C PRO A 80 0.84 -12.16 -12.07
N ASN A 81 -0.30 -12.60 -11.53
CA ASN A 81 -1.46 -13.00 -12.34
C ASN A 81 -2.34 -11.77 -12.64
N THR A 82 -3.25 -11.89 -13.61
CA THR A 82 -4.25 -10.86 -13.96
C THR A 82 -5.61 -11.50 -14.10
#